data_AF-A0A1H6F1Z3-F1
#
_entry.id   AF-A0A1H6F1Z3-F1
#
_cell.length_a   1.000
_cell.length_b   1.000
_cell.length_c   1.000
_cell.angle_alpha   90.00
_cell.angle_beta   90.00
_cell.angle_gamma   90.00
#
_symmetry.space_group_name_H-M   'P 1'
#
loop_
_entity.id
_entity.type
_entity.pdbx_description
1 polymer ?
#
loop_
_entity_poly.entity_id
_entity_poly.type
_entity_poly.pdbx_seq_one_letter_code
_entity_poly.pdbx_strand_id
1 'polypeptide(L)'
;MLPRIDYPELILEVNARTGFLDAMPHISGSQARRDDLDLSLAALLVARSCNIGLTPVAKPGTAALGESRLVGVEKGYFHGEGIGKASAILVDKQAGIEITADWGAAWSPPPTGCGSSSPSVPCTRGRLRCTSESGNGRAARPG
;
A
#
# COMPACT_ATOMS: atom_id res chain seq x y z
N MET A 1 26.15 -7.09 -5.62
CA MET A 1 25.37 -8.07 -6.41
C MET A 1 24.05 -8.30 -5.71
N LEU A 2 22.93 -8.37 -6.44
CA LEU A 2 21.68 -8.85 -5.87
C LEU A 2 21.72 -10.37 -5.67
N PRO A 3 21.12 -10.91 -4.60
CA PRO A 3 21.02 -12.35 -4.39
C PRO A 3 20.23 -13.00 -5.52
N ARG A 4 20.64 -14.21 -5.93
CA ARG A 4 19.87 -15.05 -6.86
C ARG A 4 18.80 -15.78 -6.05
N ILE A 5 17.54 -15.38 -6.22
CA ILE A 5 16.38 -15.99 -5.57
C ILE A 5 15.28 -16.16 -6.60
N ASP A 6 14.58 -17.29 -6.55
CA ASP A 6 13.45 -17.54 -7.45
C ASP A 6 12.20 -16.79 -6.97
N TYR A 7 11.30 -16.46 -7.90
CA TYR A 7 10.07 -15.69 -7.60
C TYR A 7 9.19 -16.30 -6.49
N PRO A 8 8.87 -17.62 -6.48
CA PRO A 8 8.11 -18.22 -5.37
C PRO A 8 8.87 -18.19 -4.04
N GLU A 9 10.20 -18.37 -4.03
CA GLU A 9 11.00 -18.26 -2.80
C GLU A 9 10.99 -16.83 -2.27
N LEU A 10 11.07 -15.83 -3.16
CA LEU A 10 10.98 -14.42 -2.80
C LEU A 10 9.64 -14.10 -2.13
N ILE A 11 8.53 -14.64 -2.65
CA ILE A 11 7.21 -14.44 -2.04
C ILE A 11 7.16 -15.04 -0.63
N LEU A 12 7.68 -16.25 -0.44
CA LEU A 12 7.71 -16.91 0.85
C LEU A 12 8.62 -16.19 1.86
N GLU A 13 9.77 -15.68 1.41
CA GLU A 13 10.67 -14.86 2.23
C GLU A 13 10.00 -13.54 2.66
N VAL A 14 9.33 -12.86 1.74
CA VAL A 14 8.57 -11.65 2.06
C VAL A 14 7.43 -11.99 3.03
N ASN A 15 6.75 -13.12 2.86
CA ASN A 15 5.75 -13.57 3.81
C ASN A 15 6.36 -13.84 5.20
N ALA A 16 7.50 -14.52 5.29
CA ALA A 16 8.18 -14.76 6.56
C ALA A 16 8.55 -13.46 7.30
N ARG A 17 8.84 -12.38 6.57
CA ARG A 17 9.18 -11.07 7.14
C ARG A 17 7.97 -10.19 7.50
N THR A 18 6.85 -10.37 6.82
CA THR A 18 5.72 -9.43 6.88
C THR A 18 4.41 -10.05 7.36
N GLY A 19 4.22 -11.35 7.20
CA GLY A 19 2.97 -12.06 7.48
C GLY A 19 1.81 -11.66 6.56
N PHE A 20 2.08 -11.15 5.36
CA PHE A 20 1.02 -10.57 4.52
C PHE A 20 0.01 -11.62 4.03
N LEU A 21 0.42 -12.88 3.81
CA LEU A 21 -0.50 -13.97 3.45
C LEU A 21 -1.42 -14.33 4.63
N ASP A 22 -0.96 -14.10 5.86
CA ASP A 22 -1.74 -14.34 7.05
C ASP A 22 -2.94 -13.40 7.20
N ALA A 23 -2.96 -12.29 6.48
CA ALA A 23 -4.05 -11.33 6.51
C ALA A 23 -5.19 -11.63 5.51
N MET A 24 -4.98 -12.60 4.61
CA MET A 24 -5.99 -12.98 3.63
C MET A 24 -7.08 -13.83 4.30
N PRO A 25 -8.33 -13.33 4.43
CA PRO A 25 -9.42 -14.08 5.03
C PRO A 25 -9.96 -15.12 4.05
N HIS A 26 -10.59 -16.17 4.57
CA HIS A 26 -11.40 -17.04 3.74
C HIS A 26 -12.75 -16.37 3.45
N ILE A 27 -13.28 -16.54 2.24
CA ILE A 27 -14.53 -15.94 1.77
C ILE A 27 -15.75 -16.33 2.63
N SER A 28 -15.70 -17.50 3.27
CA SER A 28 -16.76 -17.94 4.18
C SER A 28 -16.65 -17.34 5.59
N GLY A 29 -15.64 -16.51 5.87
CA GLY A 29 -15.33 -16.01 7.21
C GLY A 29 -14.71 -17.05 8.15
N SER A 30 -14.36 -18.24 7.64
CA SER A 30 -13.72 -19.29 8.45
C SER A 30 -12.32 -18.86 8.88
N GLN A 31 -12.01 -19.06 10.16
CA GLN A 31 -10.67 -18.87 10.72
C GLN A 31 -9.83 -20.15 10.68
N ALA A 32 -10.40 -21.27 10.24
CA ALA A 32 -9.66 -22.51 10.08
C ALA A 32 -8.68 -22.39 8.92
N ARG A 33 -7.37 -22.40 9.22
CA ARG A 33 -6.30 -22.51 8.22
C ARG A 33 -5.94 -23.96 7.99
N ARG A 34 -5.71 -24.30 6.72
CA ARG A 34 -5.13 -25.58 6.32
C ARG A 34 -3.61 -25.51 6.48
N ASP A 35 -2.98 -26.66 6.72
CA ASP A 35 -1.52 -26.77 6.77
C ASP A 35 -0.90 -26.37 5.42
N ASP A 36 0.24 -25.69 5.46
CA ASP A 36 0.98 -25.16 4.29
C ASP A 36 0.15 -24.24 3.38
N LEU A 37 -0.84 -23.51 3.93
CA LEU A 37 -1.67 -22.60 3.15
C LEU A 37 -0.83 -21.53 2.44
N ASP A 38 0.20 -21.01 3.10
CA ASP A 38 1.09 -19.99 2.55
C ASP A 38 1.80 -20.47 1.28
N LEU A 39 2.17 -21.75 1.23
CA LEU A 39 2.78 -22.37 0.05
C LEU A 39 1.78 -22.43 -1.12
N SER A 40 0.52 -22.75 -0.83
CA SER A 40 -0.55 -22.71 -1.84
C SER A 40 -0.82 -21.28 -2.32
N LEU A 41 -0.86 -20.30 -1.42
CA LEU A 41 -1.10 -18.90 -1.75
C LEU A 41 0.07 -18.29 -2.54
N ALA A 42 1.31 -18.63 -2.18
CA ALA A 42 2.49 -18.22 -2.95
C ALA A 42 2.46 -18.79 -4.37
N ALA A 43 2.12 -20.07 -4.54
CA ALA A 43 1.94 -20.69 -5.86
C ALA A 43 0.83 -20.02 -6.67
N LEU A 44 -0.29 -19.66 -6.04
CA LEU A 44 -1.37 -18.91 -6.69
C LEU A 44 -0.94 -17.50 -7.09
N LEU A 45 -0.21 -16.80 -6.23
CA LEU A 45 0.35 -15.49 -6.56
C LEU A 45 1.25 -15.57 -7.78
N VAL A 46 2.12 -16.58 -7.87
CA VAL A 46 2.95 -16.82 -9.07
C VAL A 46 2.10 -17.06 -10.31
N ALA A 47 1.13 -17.97 -10.22
CA ALA A 47 0.26 -18.30 -11.34
C ALA A 47 -0.50 -17.07 -11.87
N ARG A 48 -0.97 -16.21 -10.96
CA ARG A 48 -1.79 -15.04 -11.27
C ARG A 48 -0.98 -13.81 -11.64
N SER A 49 0.17 -13.57 -11.01
CA SER A 49 1.03 -12.44 -11.35
C SER A 49 1.78 -12.65 -12.66
N CYS A 50 2.12 -13.91 -12.98
CA CYS A 50 2.80 -14.25 -14.23
C CYS A 50 1.84 -14.65 -15.37
N ASN A 51 0.52 -14.75 -15.12
CA ASN A 51 -0.48 -15.16 -16.10
C ASN A 51 -0.22 -16.55 -16.75
N ILE A 52 0.37 -17.49 -16.00
CA ILE A 52 0.79 -18.81 -16.52
C ILE A 52 -0.21 -19.95 -16.26
N GLY A 53 -1.30 -19.68 -15.52
CA GLY A 53 -2.28 -20.70 -15.11
C GLY A 53 -1.77 -21.61 -13.98
N LEU A 54 -2.60 -22.58 -13.56
CA LEU A 54 -2.29 -23.45 -12.40
C LEU A 54 -1.45 -24.68 -12.76
N THR A 55 -1.53 -25.19 -14.00
CA THR A 55 -0.77 -26.36 -14.45
C THR A 55 0.74 -26.27 -14.19
N PRO A 56 1.45 -25.15 -14.46
CA PRO A 56 2.90 -25.08 -14.23
C PRO A 56 3.30 -24.99 -12.74
N VAL A 57 2.38 -24.59 -11.86
CA VAL A 57 2.64 -24.51 -10.41
C VAL A 57 2.11 -25.72 -9.63
N ALA A 58 1.23 -26.52 -10.26
CA ALA A 58 0.67 -27.71 -9.65
C ALA A 58 1.69 -28.86 -9.61
N LYS A 59 1.81 -29.51 -8.46
CA LYS A 59 2.70 -30.66 -8.25
C LYS A 59 1.92 -31.81 -7.59
N PRO A 60 1.58 -32.89 -8.33
CA PRO A 60 0.75 -33.99 -7.83
C PRO A 60 1.30 -34.72 -6.58
N GLY A 61 2.63 -34.68 -6.37
CA GLY A 61 3.29 -35.32 -5.22
C GLY A 61 3.38 -34.44 -3.97
N THR A 62 2.86 -33.21 -3.99
CA THR A 62 2.93 -32.28 -2.86
C THR A 62 1.52 -31.84 -2.51
N ALA A 63 1.02 -32.25 -1.34
CA ALA A 63 -0.36 -31.98 -0.91
C ALA A 63 -0.73 -30.50 -0.98
N ALA A 64 0.21 -29.60 -0.69
CA ALA A 64 0.04 -28.14 -0.78
C ALA A 64 -0.11 -27.58 -2.20
N LEU A 65 0.42 -28.29 -3.19
CA LEU A 65 0.46 -27.86 -4.59
C LEU A 65 -0.40 -28.76 -5.49
N GLY A 66 -1.27 -29.59 -4.91
CA GLY A 66 -2.24 -30.35 -5.68
C GLY A 66 -3.21 -29.40 -6.42
N GLU A 67 -3.48 -29.66 -7.69
CA GLU A 67 -4.29 -28.78 -8.53
C GLU A 67 -5.68 -28.51 -7.93
N SER A 68 -6.37 -29.56 -7.47
CA SER A 68 -7.69 -29.43 -6.82
C SER A 68 -7.62 -28.56 -5.55
N ARG A 69 -6.52 -28.63 -4.81
CA ARG A 69 -6.29 -27.78 -3.63
C ARG A 69 -6.13 -26.32 -4.06
N LEU A 70 -5.29 -26.04 -5.07
CA LEU A 70 -5.05 -24.69 -5.57
C LEU A 70 -6.34 -24.04 -6.08
N VAL A 71 -7.16 -24.78 -6.84
CA VAL A 71 -8.48 -24.29 -7.29
C VAL A 71 -9.39 -23.95 -6.11
N GLY A 72 -9.38 -24.76 -5.05
CA GLY A 72 -10.15 -24.49 -3.83
C GLY A 72 -9.65 -23.26 -3.06
N VAL A 73 -8.33 -23.14 -2.91
CA VAL A 73 -7.70 -21.99 -2.24
C VAL A 73 -7.93 -20.70 -3.03
N GLU A 74 -7.87 -20.75 -4.36
CA GLU A 74 -8.14 -19.59 -5.21
C GLU A 74 -9.56 -19.05 -4.97
N LYS A 75 -10.56 -19.93 -5.02
CA LYS A 75 -11.97 -19.57 -4.76
C LYS A 75 -12.20 -19.09 -3.33
N GLY A 76 -11.42 -19.61 -2.38
CA GLY A 76 -11.58 -19.35 -0.96
C GLY A 76 -10.90 -18.06 -0.49
N TYR A 77 -9.71 -17.73 -1.00
CA TYR A 77 -8.87 -16.67 -0.44
C TYR A 77 -8.51 -15.58 -1.46
N PHE A 78 -8.54 -15.86 -2.75
CA PHE A 78 -8.04 -14.93 -3.78
C PHE A 78 -9.14 -13.95 -4.25
N HIS A 79 -9.59 -13.11 -3.33
CA HIS A 79 -10.61 -12.07 -3.57
C HIS A 79 -10.09 -10.67 -3.19
N GLY A 80 -10.79 -9.63 -3.67
CA GLY A 80 -10.33 -8.24 -3.56
C GLY A 80 -10.05 -7.77 -2.13
N GLU A 81 -10.89 -8.16 -1.16
CA GLU A 81 -10.65 -7.83 0.25
C GLU A 81 -9.35 -8.47 0.78
N GLY A 82 -9.11 -9.74 0.47
CA GLY A 82 -7.88 -10.43 0.89
C GLY A 82 -6.64 -9.82 0.27
N ILE A 83 -6.67 -9.53 -1.03
CA ILE A 83 -5.59 -8.84 -1.74
C ILE A 83 -5.37 -7.43 -1.16
N GLY A 84 -6.45 -6.72 -0.83
CA GLY A 84 -6.38 -5.38 -0.23
C GLY A 84 -5.71 -5.40 1.14
N LYS A 85 -6.09 -6.34 2.02
CA LYS A 85 -5.47 -6.52 3.35
C LYS A 85 -3.99 -6.90 3.26
N ALA A 86 -3.67 -7.85 2.39
CA ALA A 86 -2.29 -8.24 2.08
C ALA A 86 -1.45 -7.03 1.61
N SER A 87 -1.99 -6.27 0.66
CA SER A 87 -1.29 -5.11 0.08
C SER A 87 -1.07 -4.01 1.10
N ALA A 88 -2.04 -3.73 1.97
CA ALA A 88 -1.89 -2.74 3.04
C ALA A 88 -0.70 -3.07 3.95
N ILE A 89 -0.56 -4.34 4.37
CA ILE A 89 0.59 -4.78 5.17
C ILE A 89 1.91 -4.56 4.43
N LEU A 90 1.96 -4.89 3.14
CA LEU A 90 3.17 -4.70 2.34
C LEU A 90 3.53 -3.22 2.22
N VAL A 91 2.56 -2.35 1.96
CA VAL A 91 2.75 -0.89 1.86
C VAL A 91 3.24 -0.33 3.20
N ASP A 92 2.63 -0.72 4.32
CA ASP A 92 3.04 -0.27 5.65
C ASP A 92 4.47 -0.69 5.97
N LYS A 93 4.85 -1.93 5.62
CA LYS A 93 6.22 -2.43 5.81
C LYS A 93 7.22 -1.72 4.89
N GLN A 94 6.85 -1.43 3.66
CA GLN A 94 7.69 -0.70 2.70
C GLN A 94 7.89 0.76 3.12
N ALA A 95 6.87 1.41 3.69
CA ALA A 95 6.95 2.76 4.23
C ALA A 95 7.98 2.89 5.38
N GLY A 96 8.29 1.79 6.07
CA GLY A 96 9.33 1.73 7.09
C GLY A 96 10.77 1.65 6.56
N ILE A 97 10.98 1.52 5.24
CA ILE A 97 12.32 1.52 4.64
C ILE A 97 12.75 2.98 4.42
N GLU A 98 13.94 3.37 4.92
CA GLU A 98 14.37 4.78 4.98
C GLU A 98 14.32 5.50 3.63
N ILE A 99 14.74 4.84 2.54
CA ILE A 99 14.73 5.43 1.19
C ILE A 99 13.32 5.70 0.64
N THR A 100 12.29 5.08 1.21
CA THR A 100 10.90 5.28 0.76
C THR A 100 10.44 6.72 1.01
N ALA A 101 11.00 7.41 2.00
CA ALA A 101 10.74 8.84 2.21
C ALA A 101 11.29 9.71 1.06
N ASP A 102 12.48 9.38 0.56
CA ASP A 102 13.14 10.11 -0.54
C ASP A 102 12.42 9.88 -1.88
N TRP A 103 11.84 8.69 -2.07
CA TRP A 103 11.13 8.33 -3.31
C TRP A 103 9.63 8.66 -3.27
N GLY A 104 9.03 8.63 -2.08
CA GLY A 104 7.60 8.90 -1.85
C GLY A 104 7.28 10.38 -1.71
N ALA A 105 8.27 11.23 -1.45
CA ALA A 105 8.16 12.64 -1.68
C ALA A 105 8.10 12.87 -3.19
N ALA A 106 6.88 12.93 -3.75
CA ALA A 106 6.69 13.65 -5.01
C ALA A 106 7.45 14.97 -4.85
N TRP A 107 8.36 15.28 -5.76
CA TRP A 107 8.98 16.60 -5.84
C TRP A 107 7.84 17.61 -5.95
N SER A 108 7.36 18.07 -4.81
CA SER A 108 6.60 19.29 -4.70
C SER A 108 7.70 20.32 -4.59
N PRO A 109 7.97 21.10 -5.65
CA PRO A 109 8.86 22.23 -5.47
C PRO A 109 8.33 23.00 -4.26
N PRO A 110 9.21 23.48 -3.35
CA PRO A 110 8.75 24.33 -2.27
C PRO A 110 7.83 25.39 -2.88
N PRO A 111 6.68 25.73 -2.27
CA PRO A 111 5.85 26.80 -2.81
C PRO A 111 6.79 27.97 -3.05
N THR A 112 6.94 28.35 -4.32
CA THR A 112 7.83 29.43 -4.77
C THR A 112 7.32 30.71 -4.14
N GLY A 113 7.70 30.92 -2.90
CA GLY A 113 7.51 32.12 -2.12
C GLY A 113 8.90 32.69 -1.88
N CYS A 114 9.41 33.43 -2.86
CA CYS A 114 9.95 34.78 -2.67
C CYS A 114 10.81 35.26 -3.85
N GLY A 115 10.56 36.51 -4.27
CA GLY A 115 11.43 37.36 -5.10
C GLY A 115 10.70 37.79 -6.38
N SER A 116 10.26 39.02 -6.60
CA SER A 116 10.88 40.30 -6.21
C SER A 116 9.91 41.49 -6.38
N SER A 117 9.81 42.37 -5.39
CA SER A 117 9.90 43.84 -5.56
C SER A 117 9.64 44.58 -4.24
N SER A 118 10.71 44.96 -3.54
CA SER A 118 10.92 46.33 -3.01
C SER A 118 12.03 46.35 -1.95
N PRO A 119 12.99 47.29 -2.05
CA PRO A 119 13.98 47.53 -1.00
C PRO A 119 13.44 48.61 -0.04
N SER A 120 13.04 48.21 1.15
CA SER A 120 12.86 49.02 2.38
C SER A 120 11.97 48.15 3.28
N VAL A 121 12.36 47.67 4.45
CA VAL A 121 12.67 48.40 5.69
C VAL A 121 13.28 47.36 6.66
N PRO A 122 14.25 47.71 7.53
CA PRO A 122 14.78 46.78 8.53
C PRO A 122 13.70 46.42 9.57
N CYS A 123 13.60 45.13 9.88
CA CYS A 123 12.65 44.57 10.83
C CYS A 123 13.01 44.98 12.28
N THR A 124 12.47 46.10 12.76
CA THR A 124 12.44 46.43 14.19
C THR A 124 11.15 45.91 14.82
N ARG A 125 11.33 44.82 15.57
CA ARG A 125 10.54 44.28 16.68
C ARG A 125 9.53 45.27 17.30
N GLY A 126 8.23 45.02 17.18
CA GLY A 126 7.20 45.73 17.95
C GLY A 126 5.75 45.45 17.56
N ARG A 127 5.08 44.57 18.32
CA ARG A 127 3.66 44.61 18.77
C ARG A 127 2.60 45.24 17.84
N LEU A 128 1.58 44.46 17.44
CA LEU A 128 0.10 44.74 17.39
C LEU A 128 -0.59 43.76 16.40
N ARG A 129 -1.30 42.74 16.89
CA ARG A 129 -2.77 42.63 16.99
C ARG A 129 -3.51 42.76 15.64
N CYS A 130 -3.92 41.62 15.09
CA CYS A 130 -4.88 41.53 13.98
C CYS A 130 -6.32 41.70 14.48
N THR A 131 -7.02 42.74 14.02
CA THR A 131 -8.49 42.80 13.96
C THR A 131 -8.95 43.77 12.86
N SER A 132 -9.66 43.25 11.85
CA SER A 132 -10.74 43.90 11.07
C SER A 132 -11.09 42.95 9.91
N GLU A 133 -12.15 42.14 9.96
CA GLU A 133 -13.56 42.53 9.84
C GLU A 133 -13.87 43.21 8.48
N SER A 134 -14.34 42.39 7.54
CA SER A 134 -14.78 42.81 6.20
C SER A 134 -16.31 42.74 6.15
N GLY A 135 -16.95 43.92 6.19
CA GLY A 135 -18.39 44.10 6.14
C GLY A 135 -19.00 43.74 4.77
N ASN A 136 -20.19 43.13 4.83
CA ASN A 136 -21.03 42.82 3.68
C ASN A 136 -22.13 43.89 3.57
N GLY A 137 -22.17 44.61 2.45
CA GLY A 137 -23.09 45.71 2.22
C GLY A 137 -24.46 45.24 1.70
N ARG A 138 -25.54 45.67 2.35
CA ARG A 138 -26.86 45.85 1.74
C ARG A 138 -27.46 47.17 2.21
N ALA A 139 -27.61 48.10 1.27
CA ALA A 139 -28.24 49.38 1.47
C ALA A 139 -29.77 49.24 1.56
N ALA A 140 -30.37 49.87 2.57
CA ALA A 140 -31.81 50.08 2.68
C ALA A 140 -32.20 51.40 1.99
N ARG A 141 -33.34 51.40 1.28
CA ARG A 141 -33.98 52.59 0.69
C ARG A 141 -34.91 53.28 1.72
N PRO A 142 -35.09 54.61 1.69
CA PRO A 142 -36.02 55.31 2.58
C PRO A 142 -37.38 55.60 1.90
N GLY A 143 -38.44 55.66 2.72
CA GLY A 143 -39.69 56.40 2.46
C GLY A 143 -40.73 55.69 1.60
#